data_AF-A0A1H8ISD1-F1
#
_entry.id   AF-A0A1H8ISD1-F1
#
_cell.length_a   1.000
_cell.length_b   1.000
_cell.length_c   1.000
_cell.angle_alpha   90.00
_cell.angle_beta   90.00
_cell.angle_gamma   90.00
#
_symmetry.space_group_name_H-M   'P 1'
#
loop_
_entity.id
_entity.type
_entity.pdbx_description
1 polymer ?
#
loop_
_entity_poly.entity_id
_entity_poly.type
_entity_poly.pdbx_seq_one_letter_code
_entity_poly.pdbx_strand_id
1 'polypeptide(L)' 'MDWKKIIKELMGAGLTQSQIASRCKTGQSNISGLLTGKRKSPSWMLGEHLRNLHKSVVKQKDDRINEDQAA' A
#
# COMPACT_ATOMS: atom_id res chain seq x y z
N MET A 1 3.94 0.07 13.61
CA MET A 1 3.32 -0.23 12.30
C MET A 1 4.42 -0.33 11.26
N ASP A 2 4.39 -1.34 10.40
CA ASP A 2 5.42 -1.50 9.36
C ASP A 2 4.93 -0.90 8.02
N TRP A 3 5.25 0.38 7.81
CA TRP A 3 4.87 1.11 6.58
C TRP A 3 5.54 0.53 5.34
N LYS A 4 6.76 0.02 5.49
CA LYS A 4 7.52 -0.61 4.40
C LYS A 4 6.81 -1.89 3.96
N LYS A 5 6.34 -2.70 4.90
CA LYS A 5 5.53 -3.89 4.64
C LYS A 5 4.24 -3.55 3.90
N ILE A 6 3.48 -2.56 4.37
CA ILE A 6 2.24 -2.11 3.72
C ILE A 6 2.49 -1.71 2.25
N ILE A 7 3.52 -0.91 1.99
CA ILE A 7 3.86 -0.46 0.63
C ILE A 7 4.28 -1.65 -0.24
N LYS A 8 5.08 -2.59 0.28
CA LYS A 8 5.48 -3.80 -0.45
C LYS A 8 4.30 -4.69 -0.80
N GLU A 9 3.34 -4.85 0.10
CA GLU A 9 2.14 -5.67 -0.15
C GLU A 9 1.23 -5.03 -1.20
N LEU A 10 1.06 -3.70 -1.16
CA LEU A 10 0.39 -2.94 -2.22
C LEU A 10 1.08 -3.12 -3.58
N MET A 11 2.41 -3.09 -3.60
CA MET A 11 3.18 -3.37 -4.82
C MET A 11 3.03 -4.83 -5.29
N GLY A 12 3.01 -5.78 -4.36
CA GLY A 12 2.73 -7.20 -4.64
C GLY A 12 1.28 -7.49 -5.08
N ALA A 13 0.38 -6.52 -4.94
CA ALA A 13 -0.96 -6.53 -5.52
C ALA A 13 -1.03 -5.82 -6.88
N GLY A 14 0.12 -5.42 -7.44
CA GLY A 14 0.23 -4.86 -8.79
C GLY A 14 0.23 -3.32 -8.86
N LEU A 15 0.25 -2.61 -7.74
CA LEU A 15 0.31 -1.14 -7.75
C LEU A 15 1.76 -0.64 -7.86
N THR A 16 1.99 0.40 -8.65
CA THR A 16 3.26 1.13 -8.65
C THR A 16 3.31 2.17 -7.52
N GLN A 17 4.52 2.62 -7.16
CA GLN A 17 4.68 3.66 -6.13
C GLN A 17 3.95 4.97 -6.50
N SER A 18 3.92 5.33 -7.79
CA SER A 18 3.20 6.51 -8.29
C SER A 18 1.69 6.35 -8.17
N GLN A 19 1.15 5.16 -8.45
CA GLN A 19 -0.28 4.87 -8.25
C GLN A 19 -0.66 4.89 -6.77
N ILE A 20 0.18 4.34 -5.89
CA ILE A 20 -0.01 4.41 -4.43
C ILE A 20 -0.02 5.88 -4.00
N ALA A 21 0.94 6.68 -4.48
CA ALA A 21 1.03 8.09 -4.13
C ALA A 21 -0.22 8.89 -4.56
N SER A 22 -0.68 8.68 -5.80
CA SER A 22 -1.90 9.28 -6.33
C SER A 22 -3.13 8.90 -5.49
N ARG A 23 -3.30 7.61 -5.18
CA ARG A 23 -4.42 7.14 -4.33
C ARG A 23 -4.34 7.64 -2.89
N CYS A 24 -3.14 7.87 -2.37
CA CYS A 24 -2.93 8.43 -1.04
C CYS A 24 -2.86 9.97 -1.01
N LYS A 25 -3.16 10.64 -2.13
CA LYS A 25 -3.12 12.11 -2.28
C LYS A 25 -1.78 12.71 -1.83
N THR A 26 -0.68 12.11 -2.28
CA THR A 26 0.67 12.52 -1.90
C THR A 26 1.65 12.42 -3.09
N GLY A 27 2.87 12.97 -2.92
CA GLY A 27 3.95 12.80 -3.89
C GLY A 27 4.63 11.43 -3.78
N GLN A 28 5.09 10.87 -4.90
CA GLN A 28 5.78 9.57 -4.94
C GLN A 28 7.05 9.53 -4.08
N SER A 29 7.72 10.68 -3.88
CA SER A 29 8.86 10.81 -2.96
C SER A 29 8.51 10.46 -1.50
N ASN A 30 7.25 10.66 -1.06
CA ASN A 30 6.79 10.20 0.26
C ASN A 30 6.77 8.67 0.34
N ILE A 31 6.24 8.02 -0.69
CA ILE A 31 6.16 6.55 -0.75
C ILE A 31 7.58 5.95 -0.81
N SER A 32 8.44 6.47 -1.69
CA SER A 32 9.84 6.04 -1.79
C SER A 32 10.61 6.27 -0.48
N GLY A 33 10.41 7.42 0.17
CA GLY A 33 11.03 7.73 1.46
C GLY A 33 10.68 6.71 2.55
N LEU A 34 9.40 6.31 2.63
CA LEU A 34 8.94 5.28 3.57
C LEU A 34 9.47 3.89 3.22
N LEU A 35 9.49 3.55 1.93
CA LEU A 35 9.96 2.24 1.44
C LEU A 35 11.46 2.04 1.67
N THR A 36 12.26 3.07 1.42
CA THR A 36 13.72 3.06 1.61
C THR A 36 14.14 3.23 3.08
N GLY A 37 13.23 3.68 3.95
CA GLY A 37 13.52 3.99 5.35
C GLY A 37 14.13 5.38 5.57
N LYS A 38 14.33 6.18 4.51
CA LYS A 38 14.70 7.60 4.61
C LYS A 38 13.69 8.40 5.43
N ARG A 39 12.41 8.00 5.37
CA ARG A 39 11.34 8.46 6.27
C ARG A 39 10.88 7.28 7.11
N LYS A 40 10.94 7.42 8.44
CA LYS A 40 10.51 6.36 9.37
C LYS A 40 8.99 6.33 9.56
N SER A 41 8.34 7.49 9.46
CA SER A 41 6.92 7.65 9.70
C SER A 41 6.28 8.65 8.72
N PRO A 42 5.07 8.37 8.21
CA PRO A 42 4.28 9.33 7.45
C PRO A 42 3.63 10.37 8.36
N SER A 43 3.02 11.40 7.77
CA SER A 43 2.01 12.18 8.48
C SER A 43 0.80 11.30 8.83
N TRP A 44 -0.01 11.73 9.80
CA TRP A 44 -1.19 10.99 10.22
C TRP A 44 -2.14 10.69 9.04
N MET A 45 -2.48 11.71 8.23
CA MET A 45 -3.35 11.55 7.05
C MET A 45 -2.79 10.57 6.02
N LEU A 46 -1.48 10.62 5.73
CA LEU A 46 -0.86 9.68 4.80
C LEU A 46 -0.89 8.25 5.35
N GLY A 47 -0.64 8.08 6.66
CA GLY A 47 -0.74 6.79 7.32
C GLY A 47 -2.15 6.20 7.25
N GLU A 48 -3.18 7.01 7.42
CA GLU A 48 -4.58 6.59 7.29
C GLU A 48 -4.93 6.20 5.85
N HIS A 49 -4.55 7.01 4.86
CA HIS A 49 -4.76 6.66 3.45
C HIS A 49 -4.06 5.36 3.06
N LEU A 50 -2.82 5.13 3.51
CA LEU A 50 -2.09 3.89 3.24
C LEU A 50 -2.80 2.67 3.87
N ARG A 51 -3.27 2.80 5.11
CA ARG A 51 -4.04 1.76 5.79
C ARG A 51 -5.32 1.41 5.03
N ASN A 52 -6.08 2.42 4.62
CA ASN A 52 -7.33 2.21 3.92
C ASN A 52 -7.11 1.60 2.54
N LEU A 53 -6.11 2.09 1.80
CA LEU A 53 -5.73 1.52 0.51
C LEU A 53 -5.30 0.06 0.63
N HIS A 54 -4.50 -0.27 1.65
CA HIS A 54 -4.04 -1.63 1.93
C HIS A 54 -5.20 -2.57 2.23
N LYS A 55 -6.12 -2.19 3.11
CA LYS A 55 -7.33 -2.94 3.39
C LYS A 55 -8.14 -3.20 2.13
N SER A 56 -8.34 -2.18 1.29
CA SER A 56 -9.15 -2.31 0.07
C SER A 56 -8.50 -3.21 -0.99
N VAL A 57 -7.17 -3.16 -1.14
CA VAL A 57 -6.46 -3.88 -2.22
C VAL A 57 -6.08 -5.30 -1.81
N VAL A 58 -5.58 -5.48 -0.58
CA VAL A 58 -5.03 -6.77 -0.14
C VAL A 58 -6.13 -7.71 0.32
N LYS A 59 -7.20 -7.21 0.95
CA LYS A 59 -8.37 -8.04 1.26
C LYS A 59 -9.03 -8.59 -0.02
N GLN A 60 -9.14 -7.75 -1.05
CA GLN A 60 -9.65 -8.20 -2.35
C GLN A 60 -8.76 -9.23 -3.05
N LYS A 61 -7.45 -9.26 -2.76
CA LYS A 61 -6.56 -10.29 -3.32
C LYS A 61 -6.80 -11.64 -2.66
N ASP A 62 -7.01 -11.66 -1.34
CA ASP A 62 -7.28 -12.88 -0.57
C ASP A 62 -8.63 -13.49 -1.00
N ASP A 63 -9.66 -12.65 -1.14
CA ASP A 63 -11.00 -13.09 -1.57
C ASP A 63 -10.97 -13.72 -2.99
N ARG A 64 -10.21 -13.13 -3.94
CA ARG A 64 -10.11 -13.64 -5.31
C ARG A 64 -9.29 -14.94 -5.43
N ILE A 65 -8.24 -15.10 -4.62
CA ILE A 65 -7.43 -16.33 -4.64
C ILE A 65 -8.25 -17.51 -4.09
N ASN A 66 -9.12 -17.27 -3.10
CA ASN A 66 -9.98 -18.32 -2.55
C ASN A 66 -11.07 -18.79 -3.53
N GLU A 67 -11.55 -17.91 -4.42
CA GLU A 67 -12.54 -18.25 -5.44
C GLU A 67 -11.92 -19.06 -6.59
N ASP A 68 -10.72 -18.70 -7.04
CA ASP A 68 -10.00 -19.40 -8.13
C ASP A 68 -9.51 -20.82 -7.74
N GLN A 69 -9.43 -21.15 -6.45
CA GLN A 69 -9.05 -22.50 -5.96
C GLN A 69 -10.24 -23.42 -5.68
N ALA A 70 -11.47 -22.92 -5.78
CA ALA A 70 -12.70 -23.66 -5.51
C ALA A 70 -13.46 -24.10 -6.78
N ALA A 71 -12.87 -23.89 -7.97
CA ALA A 71 -13.40 -24.28 -9.28
C ALA A 71 -12.52 -25.35 -9.94
#